data_AF-A0A7C4IL28-F1
#
_entry.id   AF-A0A7C4IL28-F1
#
_cell.length_a   1.000
_cell.length_b   1.000
_cell.length_c   1.000
_cell.angle_alpha   90.00
_cell.angle_beta   90.00
_cell.angle_gamma   90.00
#
_symmetry.space_group_name_H-M   'P 1'
#
loop_
_entity.id
_entity.type
_entity.pdbx_description
1 polymer ?
#
loop_
_entity_poly.entity_id
_entity_poly.type
_entity_poly.pdbx_seq_one_letter_code
_entity_poly.pdbx_strand_id
1 'polypeptide(L)'
;MRARTLCTASLLGLVMALGACRGDKGETASTAQEQAVIRKVGGTFYLFGEFDIDGDGRTTADEGRRMRELVEASGGRLAAALDSSTDFVVLGAEPVLPPLTDDIRRNADEYYKWLQKAAAKERYDAVRQKAQYLSVPVLTQGQFLARIGHKDMARR
;
A
#
# COMPACT_ATOMS: atom_id res chain seq x y z
N MET A 1 -7.26 -47.11 62.33
CA MET A 1 -8.18 -48.13 62.90
C MET A 1 -9.28 -47.41 63.67
N ARG A 2 -10.53 -47.85 63.48
CA ARG A 2 -11.82 -47.41 64.07
C ARG A 2 -12.37 -46.08 63.53
N ALA A 3 -13.32 -46.03 62.60
CA ALA A 3 -14.67 -46.64 62.44
C ALA A 3 -15.76 -45.60 62.75
N ARG A 4 -16.55 -45.24 61.72
CA ARG A 4 -18.02 -45.45 61.59
C ARG A 4 -18.85 -44.41 62.39
N THR A 5 -19.98 -43.84 61.95
CA THR A 5 -21.05 -44.29 61.03
C THR A 5 -22.09 -43.16 60.83
N LEU A 6 -22.76 -43.20 59.67
CA LEU A 6 -24.18 -42.91 59.38
C LEU A 6 -24.78 -41.50 59.60
N CYS A 7 -25.28 -40.92 58.49
CA CYS A 7 -26.69 -40.54 58.44
C CYS A 7 -27.21 -40.62 57.00
N THR A 8 -28.15 -41.53 56.77
CA THR A 8 -28.96 -41.71 55.56
C THR A 8 -30.30 -41.00 55.74
N ALA A 9 -30.67 -40.13 54.79
CA ALA A 9 -32.04 -39.71 54.50
C ALA A 9 -32.04 -39.27 53.02
N SER A 10 -32.46 -40.11 52.08
CA SER A 10 -33.84 -40.44 51.70
C SER A 10 -34.65 -39.25 51.15
N LEU A 11 -34.88 -39.32 49.83
CA LEU A 11 -36.01 -38.81 49.03
C LEU A 11 -36.44 -37.34 49.14
N LEU A 12 -36.23 -36.55 48.07
CA LEU A 12 -37.29 -35.94 47.23
C LEU A 12 -36.67 -34.98 46.17
N GLY A 13 -37.24 -34.97 44.97
CA GLY A 13 -37.36 -33.71 44.22
C GLY A 13 -36.36 -33.45 43.10
N LEU A 14 -36.74 -33.89 41.90
CA LEU A 14 -36.44 -33.29 40.60
C LEU A 14 -36.48 -31.75 40.61
N VAL A 15 -35.36 -31.06 40.36
CA VAL A 15 -35.33 -29.73 39.70
C VAL A 15 -34.05 -29.57 38.88
N MET A 16 -34.22 -29.28 37.60
CA MET A 16 -33.21 -28.79 36.66
C MET A 16 -32.52 -27.53 37.17
N ALA A 17 -31.20 -27.44 36.99
CA ALA A 17 -30.58 -26.21 36.51
C ALA A 17 -29.17 -26.50 35.98
N LEU A 18 -29.01 -26.37 34.66
CA LEU A 18 -27.73 -26.16 34.01
C LEU A 18 -27.01 -24.98 34.66
N GLY A 19 -25.75 -25.16 35.05
CA GLY A 19 -24.93 -24.05 35.52
C GLY A 19 -23.51 -24.49 35.86
N ALA A 20 -22.58 -24.29 34.92
CA ALA A 20 -21.11 -24.23 35.05
C ALA A 20 -20.52 -24.80 33.74
N CYS A 21 -19.57 -24.22 33.02
CA CYS A 21 -18.73 -23.04 33.18
C CYS A 21 -18.31 -22.68 31.74
N ARG A 22 -18.50 -21.41 31.35
CA ARG A 22 -17.41 -20.45 31.14
C ARG A 22 -16.67 -20.69 29.81
N GLY A 23 -17.05 -19.88 28.83
CA GLY A 23 -16.57 -19.97 27.46
C GLY A 23 -15.06 -19.85 27.33
N ASP A 24 -14.49 -20.80 26.59
CA ASP A 24 -13.19 -20.67 25.96
C ASP A 24 -13.35 -19.76 24.73
N LYS A 25 -13.26 -18.46 24.99
CA LYS A 25 -12.85 -17.52 23.94
C LYS A 25 -11.34 -17.66 23.84
N GLY A 26 -10.88 -18.64 23.07
CA GLY A 26 -9.53 -18.69 22.51
C GLY A 26 -9.34 -17.53 21.53
N GLU A 27 -9.16 -16.35 22.10
CA GLU A 27 -8.32 -15.24 21.66
C GLU A 27 -7.92 -15.23 20.17
N THR A 28 -8.73 -14.53 19.39
CA THR A 28 -8.30 -13.77 18.21
C THR A 28 -7.24 -12.75 18.60
N ALA A 29 -5.94 -13.08 18.59
CA ALA A 29 -4.89 -12.08 18.78
C ALA A 29 -3.52 -12.52 18.24
N SER A 30 -3.41 -12.81 16.94
CA SER A 30 -2.09 -12.81 16.25
C SER A 30 -2.05 -11.89 15.02
N THR A 31 -3.07 -11.06 14.81
CA THR A 31 -3.16 -10.20 13.63
C THR A 31 -3.42 -8.75 14.03
N ALA A 32 -2.66 -8.23 15.00
CA ALA A 32 -2.76 -6.82 15.40
C ALA A 32 -1.39 -6.13 15.56
N GLN A 33 -0.29 -6.84 15.28
CA GLN A 33 1.07 -6.30 15.39
C GLN A 33 1.93 -6.66 14.18
N GLU A 34 1.36 -6.66 12.97
CA GLU A 34 2.18 -6.42 11.78
C GLU A 34 2.13 -4.91 11.47
N GLN A 35 2.55 -4.10 12.45
CA GLN A 35 2.85 -2.71 12.17
C GLN A 35 4.11 -2.74 11.32
N ALA A 36 3.94 -2.57 10.00
CA ALA A 36 5.06 -2.35 9.10
C ALA A 36 5.85 -1.15 9.64
N VAL A 37 6.95 -1.44 10.34
CA VAL A 37 7.87 -0.42 10.80
C VAL A 37 8.48 0.16 9.54
N ILE A 38 7.97 1.32 9.13
CA ILE A 38 8.50 2.04 7.97
C ILE A 38 9.99 2.25 8.24
N ARG A 39 10.82 1.64 7.41
CA ARG A 39 12.27 1.80 7.54
C ARG A 39 12.61 3.25 7.25
N LYS A 40 13.45 3.84 8.08
CA LYS A 40 13.95 5.19 7.83
C LYS A 40 14.91 5.15 6.64
N VAL A 41 14.52 5.71 5.50
CA VAL A 41 15.33 5.65 4.27
C VAL A 41 16.18 6.89 4.08
N GLY A 42 15.75 8.06 4.55
CA GLY A 42 16.51 9.32 4.45
C GLY A 42 16.79 9.77 3.00
N GLY A 43 17.05 11.07 2.82
CA GLY A 43 17.38 11.65 1.52
C GLY A 43 16.24 12.42 0.86
N THR A 44 16.52 12.93 -0.32
CA THR A 44 15.67 13.82 -1.12
C THR A 44 15.07 13.06 -2.29
N PHE A 45 13.74 13.04 -2.37
CA PHE A 45 12.98 12.30 -3.35
C PHE A 45 12.22 13.24 -4.27
N TYR A 46 12.28 13.00 -5.57
CA TYR A 46 11.41 13.65 -6.54
C TYR A 46 10.39 12.65 -7.07
N LEU A 47 9.10 12.97 -6.97
CA LEU A 47 8.00 12.08 -7.37
C LEU A 47 7.37 12.62 -8.64
N PHE A 48 7.20 11.76 -9.64
CA PHE A 48 6.52 12.12 -10.87
C PHE A 48 5.71 10.95 -11.43
N GLY A 49 4.51 11.27 -11.92
CA GLY A 49 3.60 10.32 -12.55
C GLY A 49 2.45 9.89 -11.65
N GLU A 50 1.73 8.91 -12.15
CA GLU A 50 0.53 8.34 -11.53
C GLU A 50 0.92 7.09 -10.73
N PHE A 51 0.40 6.96 -9.50
CA PHE A 51 0.76 5.88 -8.58
C PHE A 51 -0.47 5.03 -8.27
N ASP A 52 -0.28 3.71 -8.24
CA ASP A 52 -1.31 2.70 -8.00
C ASP A 52 -0.86 1.89 -6.77
N ILE A 53 -1.13 2.41 -5.58
CA ILE A 53 -0.61 1.90 -4.31
C ILE A 53 -1.32 0.59 -3.92
N ASP A 54 -2.61 0.48 -4.23
CA ASP A 54 -3.41 -0.70 -3.92
C ASP A 54 -3.34 -1.80 -4.99
N GLY A 55 -2.82 -1.48 -6.18
CA GLY A 55 -2.58 -2.43 -7.26
C GLY A 55 -3.85 -2.77 -8.04
N ASP A 56 -4.88 -1.91 -7.99
CA ASP A 56 -6.16 -2.14 -8.68
C ASP A 56 -6.12 -1.75 -10.18
N GLY A 57 -5.01 -1.19 -10.65
CA GLY A 57 -4.79 -0.73 -12.02
C GLY A 57 -5.41 0.63 -12.34
N ARG A 58 -5.97 1.33 -11.35
CA ARG A 58 -6.56 2.67 -11.47
C ARG A 58 -5.80 3.64 -10.60
N THR A 59 -5.05 4.50 -11.27
CA THR A 59 -4.34 5.56 -10.58
C THR A 59 -5.28 6.71 -10.24
N THR A 60 -5.24 7.14 -8.98
CA THR A 60 -6.04 8.26 -8.47
C THR A 60 -5.13 9.35 -7.89
N ALA A 61 -5.61 10.60 -7.94
CA ALA A 61 -4.87 11.73 -7.37
C ALA A 61 -4.62 11.58 -5.86
N ASP A 62 -5.49 10.85 -5.15
CA ASP A 62 -5.35 10.58 -3.72
C ASP A 62 -4.17 9.64 -3.43
N GLU A 63 -3.93 8.65 -4.28
CA GLU A 63 -2.77 7.76 -4.14
C GLU A 63 -1.45 8.51 -4.35
N GLY A 64 -1.41 9.46 -5.28
CA GLY A 64 -0.25 10.36 -5.42
C GLY A 64 0.03 11.15 -4.14
N ARG A 65 -1.01 11.55 -3.39
CA ARG A 65 -0.88 12.21 -2.09
C ARG A 65 -0.39 11.22 -1.03
N ARG A 66 -0.97 10.03 -0.96
CA ARG A 66 -0.55 8.97 -0.04
C ARG A 66 0.91 8.57 -0.26
N MET A 67 1.38 8.56 -1.50
CA MET A 67 2.79 8.31 -1.83
C MET A 67 3.71 9.39 -1.25
N ARG A 68 3.30 10.66 -1.31
CA ARG A 68 4.02 11.78 -0.67
C ARG A 68 4.09 11.60 0.85
N GLU A 69 2.97 11.26 1.47
CA GLU A 69 2.89 11.00 2.91
C GLU A 69 3.80 9.83 3.33
N LEU A 70 3.90 8.76 2.52
CA LEU A 70 4.81 7.63 2.76
C LEU A 70 6.28 8.03 2.70
N VAL A 71 6.66 8.91 1.77
CA VAL A 71 8.03 9.44 1.66
C VAL A 71 8.39 10.22 2.92
N GLU A 72 7.52 11.14 3.35
CA GLU A 72 7.73 11.94 4.56
C GLU A 72 7.75 11.07 5.83
N ALA A 73 6.83 10.10 5.94
CA ALA A 73 6.79 9.16 7.05
C ALA A 73 8.05 8.27 7.13
N SER A 74 8.69 7.97 5.99
CA SER A 74 9.96 7.26 5.94
C SER A 74 11.18 8.12 6.32
N GLY A 75 10.97 9.41 6.63
CA GLY A 75 12.03 10.37 6.92
C GLY A 75 12.75 10.89 5.68
N GLY A 76 12.17 10.73 4.49
CA GLY A 76 12.60 11.39 3.26
C GLY A 76 12.04 12.80 3.15
N ARG A 77 12.63 13.61 2.26
CA ARG A 77 12.12 14.95 1.90
C ARG A 77 11.68 14.97 0.45
N LEU A 78 10.57 15.64 0.16
CA LEU A 78 10.11 15.84 -1.21
C LEU A 78 10.80 17.06 -1.84
N ALA A 79 11.42 16.85 -2.99
CA ALA A 79 11.93 17.94 -3.82
C ALA A 79 10.82 18.50 -4.70
N ALA A 80 10.77 19.84 -4.80
CA ALA A 80 9.86 20.53 -5.72
C ALA A 80 10.33 20.43 -7.19
N ALA A 81 11.63 20.29 -7.40
CA ALA A 81 12.24 20.20 -8.72
C ALA A 81 13.32 19.12 -8.75
N LEU A 82 13.52 18.54 -9.94
CA LEU A 82 14.57 17.55 -10.17
C LEU A 82 15.91 18.25 -10.42
N ASP A 83 16.73 18.34 -9.38
CA ASP A 83 18.06 18.97 -9.40
C ASP A 83 19.16 18.00 -8.92
N SER A 84 20.42 18.41 -9.00
CA SER A 84 21.58 17.60 -8.58
C SER A 84 21.62 17.26 -7.09
N SER A 85 20.81 17.93 -6.26
CA SER A 85 20.62 17.60 -4.84
C SER A 85 19.58 16.50 -4.59
N THR A 86 18.97 15.97 -5.66
CA THR A 86 17.98 14.90 -5.56
C THR A 86 18.70 13.56 -5.47
N ASP A 87 18.44 12.80 -4.42
CA ASP A 87 19.08 11.49 -4.22
C ASP A 87 18.37 10.39 -5.02
N PHE A 88 17.03 10.47 -5.11
CA PHE A 88 16.22 9.45 -5.79
C PHE A 88 15.07 10.09 -6.56
N VAL A 89 14.78 9.56 -7.75
CA VAL A 89 13.55 9.84 -8.48
C VAL A 89 12.63 8.65 -8.37
N VAL A 90 11.38 8.87 -7.96
CA VAL A 90 10.36 7.82 -7.95
C VAL A 90 9.38 8.10 -9.08
N LEU A 91 9.39 7.22 -10.09
CA LEU A 91 8.46 7.27 -11.20
C LEU A 91 7.27 6.34 -10.95
N GLY A 92 6.09 6.87 -11.24
CA GLY A 92 4.84 6.11 -11.28
C GLY A 92 4.73 5.19 -12.49
N ALA A 93 3.51 4.73 -12.75
CA ALA A 93 3.17 3.91 -13.89
C ALA A 93 3.52 4.63 -15.20
N GLU A 94 4.20 3.92 -16.11
CA GLU A 94 4.48 4.45 -17.44
C GLU A 94 3.17 4.56 -18.25
N PRO A 95 2.83 5.75 -18.78
CA PRO A 95 1.64 5.91 -19.59
C PRO A 95 1.79 5.17 -20.92
N VAL A 96 0.90 4.20 -21.16
CA VAL A 96 0.87 3.44 -22.41
C VAL A 96 0.14 4.25 -23.47
N LEU A 97 0.86 4.59 -24.55
CA LEU A 97 0.31 5.29 -25.70
C LEU A 97 -0.15 4.26 -26.75
N PRO A 98 -1.47 4.14 -27.01
CA PRO A 98 -1.93 3.27 -28.09
C PRO A 98 -1.50 3.83 -29.46
N PRO A 99 -1.31 2.99 -30.48
CA PRO A 99 -0.99 3.45 -31.82
C PRO A 99 -2.10 4.37 -32.34
N LEU A 100 -1.71 5.46 -32.99
CA LEU A 100 -2.66 6.38 -33.60
C LEU A 100 -3.22 5.74 -34.87
N THR A 101 -4.50 5.37 -34.84
CA THR A 101 -5.22 4.83 -36.00
C THR A 101 -6.07 5.90 -36.67
N ASP A 102 -6.51 5.64 -37.91
CA ASP A 102 -7.40 6.53 -38.63
C ASP A 102 -8.76 6.69 -37.95
N ASP A 103 -9.25 5.66 -37.27
CA ASP A 103 -10.49 5.71 -36.50
C ASP A 103 -10.39 6.69 -35.32
N ILE A 104 -9.30 6.60 -34.54
CA ILE A 104 -9.04 7.53 -33.43
C ILE A 104 -8.95 8.96 -33.95
N ARG A 105 -8.29 9.19 -35.09
CA ARG A 105 -8.13 10.53 -35.68
C ARG A 105 -9.46 11.13 -36.16
N ARG A 106 -10.40 10.30 -36.62
CA ARG A 106 -11.74 10.74 -37.05
C ARG A 106 -12.68 11.03 -35.88
N ASN A 107 -12.43 10.43 -34.71
CA ASN A 107 -13.24 10.64 -33.50
C ASN A 107 -12.59 11.72 -32.60
N ALA A 108 -13.22 12.88 -32.48
CA ALA A 108 -12.66 14.01 -31.73
C ALA A 108 -12.38 13.69 -30.25
N ASP A 109 -13.26 12.95 -29.58
CA ASP A 109 -13.11 12.60 -28.16
C ASP A 109 -11.94 11.62 -27.94
N GLU A 110 -11.80 10.62 -28.81
CA GLU A 110 -10.71 9.66 -28.75
C GLU A 110 -9.37 10.30 -29.10
N TYR A 111 -9.35 11.16 -30.12
CA TYR A 111 -8.17 11.93 -30.49
C TYR A 111 -7.69 12.83 -29.35
N TYR A 112 -8.61 13.50 -28.66
CA TYR A 112 -8.27 14.32 -27.49
C TYR A 112 -7.67 13.49 -26.35
N LYS A 113 -8.27 12.33 -26.03
CA LYS A 113 -7.70 11.40 -25.03
C LYS A 113 -6.32 10.89 -25.43
N TRP A 114 -6.12 10.61 -26.72
CA TRP A 114 -4.82 10.21 -27.26
C TRP A 114 -3.77 11.31 -27.07
N LEU A 115 -4.11 12.56 -27.39
CA LEU A 115 -3.21 13.71 -27.19
C LEU A 115 -2.81 13.89 -25.73
N GLN A 116 -3.76 13.73 -24.79
CA GLN A 116 -3.47 13.80 -23.35
C GLN A 116 -2.48 12.71 -22.91
N LYS A 117 -2.67 11.47 -23.39
CA LYS A 117 -1.73 10.37 -23.12
C LYS A 117 -0.36 10.62 -23.74
N ALA A 118 -0.31 11.17 -24.95
CA ALA A 118 0.94 11.54 -25.62
C ALA A 118 1.70 12.61 -24.82
N ALA A 119 1.03 13.67 -24.38
CA ALA A 119 1.63 14.71 -23.55
C ALA A 119 2.08 14.18 -22.19
N ALA A 120 1.31 13.29 -21.55
CA ALA A 120 1.71 12.64 -20.31
C ALA A 120 2.98 11.78 -20.50
N LYS A 121 3.05 11.02 -21.60
CA LYS A 121 4.23 10.22 -21.95
C LYS A 121 5.45 11.08 -22.20
N GLU A 122 5.32 12.17 -22.95
CA GLU A 122 6.43 13.10 -23.19
C GLU A 122 6.99 13.66 -21.87
N ARG A 123 6.13 14.08 -20.95
CA ARG A 123 6.56 14.57 -19.63
C ARG A 123 7.26 13.48 -18.81
N TYR A 124 6.74 12.25 -18.85
CA TYR A 124 7.36 11.10 -18.19
C TYR A 124 8.76 10.83 -18.74
N ASP A 125 8.89 10.79 -20.06
CA ASP A 125 10.16 10.56 -20.74
C ASP A 125 11.15 11.71 -20.48
N ALA A 126 10.68 12.96 -20.42
CA ALA A 126 11.52 14.11 -20.07
C ALA A 126 12.10 14.01 -18.65
N VAL A 127 11.29 13.63 -17.66
CA VAL A 127 11.77 13.44 -16.28
C VAL A 127 12.76 12.28 -16.21
N ARG A 128 12.46 11.17 -16.89
CA ARG A 128 13.35 10.01 -16.96
C ARG A 128 14.70 10.35 -17.59
N GLN A 129 14.70 11.08 -18.70
CA GLN A 129 15.92 11.54 -19.37
C GLN A 129 16.71 12.52 -18.50
N LYS A 130 16.02 13.47 -17.84
CA LYS A 130 16.66 14.41 -16.91
C LYS A 130 17.32 13.68 -15.73
N ALA A 131 16.66 12.67 -15.16
CA ALA A 131 17.22 11.86 -14.09
C ALA A 131 18.48 11.11 -14.54
N GLN A 132 18.45 10.52 -15.75
CA GLN A 132 19.62 9.86 -16.35
C GLN A 132 20.77 10.83 -16.58
N TYR A 133 20.50 12.02 -17.11
CA TYR A 133 21.50 13.07 -17.32
C TYR A 133 22.18 13.49 -16.01
N LEU A 134 21.39 13.64 -14.94
CA LEU A 134 21.89 13.98 -13.61
C LEU A 134 22.50 12.78 -12.86
N SER A 135 22.53 11.59 -13.47
CA SER A 135 22.97 10.33 -12.85
C SER A 135 22.22 9.99 -11.56
N VAL A 136 20.96 10.42 -11.44
CA VAL A 136 20.10 10.14 -10.29
C VAL A 136 19.41 8.80 -10.51
N PRO A 137 19.46 7.86 -9.54
CA PRO A 137 18.77 6.58 -9.65
C PRO A 137 17.25 6.78 -9.72
N VAL A 138 16.64 6.11 -10.70
CA VAL A 138 15.19 6.07 -10.91
C VAL A 138 14.63 4.79 -10.29
N LEU A 139 13.68 4.95 -9.38
CA LEU A 139 12.96 3.88 -8.70
C LEU A 139 11.54 3.77 -9.26
N THR A 140 11.10 2.54 -9.50
CA THR A 140 9.67 2.27 -9.67
C THR A 140 8.96 2.32 -8.32
N GLN A 141 7.64 2.51 -8.34
CA GLN A 141 6.83 2.48 -7.12
C GLN A 141 7.09 1.23 -6.27
N GLY A 142 7.08 0.03 -6.87
CA GLY A 142 7.35 -1.22 -6.16
C GLY A 142 8.76 -1.30 -5.55
N GLN A 143 9.76 -0.69 -6.20
CA GLN A 143 11.12 -0.61 -5.66
C GLN A 143 11.18 0.34 -4.45
N PHE A 144 10.47 1.47 -4.50
CA PHE A 144 10.36 2.38 -3.36
C PHE A 144 9.66 1.70 -2.17
N LEU A 145 8.48 1.09 -2.40
CA LEU A 145 7.71 0.41 -1.36
C LEU A 145 8.52 -0.73 -0.72
N ALA A 146 9.30 -1.47 -1.51
CA ALA A 146 10.23 -2.48 -1.01
C ALA A 146 11.29 -1.89 -0.08
N ARG A 147 11.81 -0.69 -0.41
CA ARG A 147 12.88 -0.03 0.34
C ARG A 147 12.41 0.44 1.71
N ILE A 148 11.18 0.94 1.79
CA ILE A 148 10.58 1.38 3.07
C ILE A 148 9.97 0.23 3.88
N GLY A 149 9.93 -1.00 3.34
CA GLY A 149 9.40 -2.18 4.03
C GLY A 149 7.87 -2.31 3.96
N HIS A 150 7.23 -1.77 2.92
CA HIS A 150 5.77 -1.76 2.76
C HIS A 150 5.25 -2.83 1.77
N LYS A 151 6.04 -3.88 1.51
CA LYS A 151 5.79 -4.85 0.44
C LYS A 151 4.64 -5.83 0.71
N ASP A 152 4.10 -5.88 1.92
CA ASP A 152 3.09 -6.87 2.32
C ASP A 152 1.65 -6.52 1.93
N MET A 153 1.39 -5.34 1.37
CA MET A 153 0.03 -4.91 0.97
C MET A 153 -0.37 -5.25 -0.48
N ALA A 154 0.58 -5.56 -1.37
CA ALA A 154 0.32 -5.82 -2.80
C ALA A 154 0.17 -7.30 -3.18
N ARG A 155 0.14 -8.22 -2.20
CA ARG A 155 0.10 -9.69 -2.42
C ARG A 155 -1.05 -10.38 -1.67
N ARG A 156 -2.23 -9.76 -1.61
CA ARG A 156 -3.44 -10.40 -1.07
C ARG A 156 -4.55 -10.42 -2.09
#